data_AF-A0A062UPR2-F1
#
_entry.id   AF-A0A062UPR2-F1
#
_cell.length_a   1.000
_cell.length_b   1.000
_cell.length_c   1.000
_cell.angle_alpha   90.00
_cell.angle_beta   90.00
_cell.angle_gamma   90.00
#
_symmetry.space_group_name_H-M   'P 1'
#
loop_
_entity.id
_entity.type
_entity.pdbx_description
1 polymer ?
#
loop_
_entity_poly.entity_id
_entity_poly.type
_entity_poly.pdbx_seq_one_letter_code
_entity_poly.pdbx_strand_id
1 'polypeptide(L)'
;MCRRAIEPRRGFWTLPAGFMEENETVEHAAQREAKEEACADIRIQQMLAVYSVPRISQVQIMFRATLESSINTGPESLEVGMFDWRNIPWSELAFPTVVWALTHYAATRHLAAFPPFTNPPGTEKLTR
;
A
#
# COMPACT_ATOMS: atom_id res chain seq x y z
N MET A 1 -6.72 5.26 1.87
CA MET A 1 -6.94 3.84 1.50
C MET A 1 -8.02 3.79 0.44
N CYS A 2 -8.00 2.76 -0.39
CA CYS A 2 -8.90 2.55 -1.52
C CYS A 2 -9.70 1.26 -1.27
N ARG A 3 -11.02 1.29 -1.46
CA ARG A 3 -11.85 0.09 -1.47
C ARG A 3 -11.96 -0.44 -2.89
N ARG A 4 -11.47 -1.65 -3.12
CA ARG A 4 -11.27 -2.20 -4.47
C ARG A 4 -12.59 -2.37 -5.23
N ALA A 5 -12.66 -1.85 -6.47
CA ALA A 5 -13.75 -2.14 -7.42
C ALA A 5 -13.48 -3.37 -8.29
N ILE A 6 -12.26 -3.88 -8.27
CA ILE A 6 -11.78 -4.99 -9.11
C ILE A 6 -11.41 -6.23 -8.28
N GLU A 7 -11.41 -7.40 -8.94
CA GLU A 7 -10.92 -8.65 -8.35
C GLU A 7 -9.38 -8.71 -8.38
N PRO A 8 -8.75 -9.52 -7.52
CA PRO A 8 -9.34 -10.27 -6.41
C PRO A 8 -9.78 -9.35 -5.26
N ARG A 9 -10.66 -9.83 -4.38
CA ARG A 9 -11.06 -9.16 -3.13
C ARG A 9 -11.77 -7.83 -3.38
N ARG A 10 -12.66 -7.78 -4.38
CA ARG A 10 -13.55 -6.62 -4.59
C ARG A 10 -14.32 -6.30 -3.30
N GLY A 11 -14.43 -5.02 -2.98
CA GLY A 11 -15.11 -4.54 -1.77
C GLY A 11 -14.26 -4.53 -0.50
N PHE A 12 -12.99 -4.95 -0.56
CA PHE A 12 -12.03 -4.85 0.56
C PHE A 12 -11.11 -3.63 0.40
N TRP A 13 -10.58 -3.14 1.51
CA TRP A 13 -9.69 -1.99 1.58
C TRP A 13 -8.22 -2.35 1.33
N THR A 14 -7.51 -1.49 0.62
CA THR A 14 -6.07 -1.61 0.34
C THR A 14 -5.37 -0.25 0.37
N LEU A 15 -4.05 -0.28 0.35
CA LEU A 15 -3.22 0.86 -0.03
C LEU A 15 -3.14 0.93 -1.56
N PRO A 16 -3.01 2.13 -2.15
CA PRO A 16 -2.74 2.27 -3.58
C PRO A 16 -1.50 1.48 -3.97
N ALA A 17 -1.65 0.55 -4.92
CA ALA A 17 -0.58 -0.31 -5.37
C ALA A 17 -0.98 -1.07 -6.63
N GLY A 18 -0.11 -1.01 -7.63
CA GLY A 18 -0.21 -1.81 -8.83
C GLY A 18 1.16 -2.21 -9.36
N PHE A 19 1.18 -2.67 -10.61
CA PHE A 19 2.40 -3.13 -11.23
C PHE A 19 3.24 -1.93 -11.68
N MET A 20 4.57 -2.07 -11.57
CA MET A 20 5.48 -1.15 -12.22
C MET A 20 5.44 -1.38 -13.74
N GLU A 21 5.36 -0.30 -14.49
CA GLU A 21 5.38 -0.26 -15.94
C GLU A 21 6.81 -0.09 -16.48
N GLU A 22 6.95 -0.22 -17.80
CA GLU A 22 8.24 0.01 -18.45
C GLU A 22 8.62 1.50 -18.40
N ASN A 23 9.91 1.78 -18.21
CA ASN A 23 10.49 3.13 -18.24
C ASN A 23 10.06 4.06 -17.09
N GLU A 24 9.50 3.54 -15.99
CA GLU A 24 9.29 4.29 -14.75
C GLU A 24 10.21 3.82 -13.61
N THR A 25 10.39 4.65 -12.58
CA THR A 25 11.01 4.21 -11.33
C THR A 25 9.95 3.63 -10.39
N VAL A 26 10.38 2.92 -9.36
CA VAL A 26 9.46 2.39 -8.33
C VAL A 26 8.73 3.50 -7.56
N GLU A 27 9.33 4.69 -7.44
CA GLU A 27 8.69 5.87 -6.88
C GLU A 27 7.64 6.46 -7.82
N HIS A 28 7.95 6.56 -9.12
CA HIS A 28 6.96 7.00 -10.12
C HIS A 28 5.77 6.05 -10.19
N ALA A 29 6.00 4.74 -10.16
CA ALA A 29 4.94 3.75 -10.09
C ALA A 29 4.03 4.01 -8.87
N ALA A 30 4.61 4.16 -7.67
CA ALA A 30 3.83 4.43 -6.46
C ALA A 30 3.02 5.74 -6.54
N GLN A 31 3.56 6.79 -7.17
CA GLN A 31 2.87 8.04 -7.39
C GLN A 31 1.73 7.92 -8.40
N ARG A 32 1.98 7.22 -9.53
CA ARG A 32 0.97 6.95 -10.57
C ARG A 32 -0.20 6.15 -9.99
N GLU A 33 0.07 5.06 -9.29
CA GLU A 33 -0.96 4.22 -8.67
C GLU A 33 -1.79 5.00 -7.63
N ALA A 34 -1.15 5.86 -6.83
CA ALA A 34 -1.87 6.76 -5.92
C ALA A 34 -2.77 7.76 -6.66
N LYS A 35 -2.33 8.25 -7.82
CA LYS A 35 -3.12 9.14 -8.67
C LYS A 35 -4.28 8.41 -9.33
N GLU A 36 -4.06 7.21 -9.83
CA GLU A 36 -5.05 6.40 -10.54
C GLU A 36 -6.15 5.89 -9.60
N GLU A 37 -5.79 5.35 -8.45
CA GLU A 37 -6.77 4.76 -7.54
C GLU A 37 -7.47 5.78 -6.63
N ALA A 38 -6.77 6.87 -6.27
CA ALA A 38 -7.24 7.82 -5.24
C ALA A 38 -7.20 9.30 -5.64
N CYS A 39 -6.90 9.61 -6.91
CA CYS A 39 -6.67 10.98 -7.40
C CYS A 39 -5.69 11.77 -6.53
N ALA A 40 -4.80 11.07 -5.84
CA ALA A 40 -3.97 11.61 -4.78
C ALA A 40 -2.58 11.97 -5.31
N ASP A 41 -2.18 13.22 -5.15
CA ASP A 41 -0.79 13.64 -5.33
C ASP A 41 -0.03 13.36 -4.04
N ILE A 42 0.99 12.51 -4.13
CA ILE A 42 1.82 12.11 -3.00
C ILE A 42 3.28 12.48 -3.23
N ARG A 43 3.95 12.82 -2.12
CA ARG A 43 5.40 12.95 -2.06
C ARG A 43 5.99 11.78 -1.28
N ILE A 44 6.79 10.97 -1.97
CA ILE A 44 7.51 9.85 -1.37
C ILE A 44 8.54 10.38 -0.36
N GLN A 45 8.55 9.81 0.84
CA GLN A 45 9.52 10.15 1.88
C GLN A 45 10.66 9.14 1.94
N GLN A 46 10.31 7.86 2.03
CA GLN A 46 11.28 6.75 2.04
C GLN A 46 10.59 5.43 1.74
N MET A 47 11.38 4.43 1.33
CA MET A 47 10.93 3.05 1.23
C MET A 47 10.58 2.52 2.61
N LEU A 48 9.35 2.02 2.76
CA LEU A 48 8.87 1.42 3.98
C LEU A 48 9.30 -0.05 4.06
N ALA A 49 9.07 -0.81 2.98
CA ALA A 49 9.31 -2.25 2.98
C ALA A 49 9.44 -2.83 1.57
N VAL A 50 10.09 -3.98 1.49
CA VAL A 50 10.09 -4.88 0.33
C VAL A 50 9.58 -6.24 0.77
N TYR A 51 8.44 -6.67 0.24
CA TYR A 51 7.84 -7.96 0.54
C TYR A 51 7.97 -8.92 -0.63
N SER A 52 8.49 -10.11 -0.39
CA SER A 52 8.50 -11.21 -1.37
C SER A 52 7.28 -12.10 -1.18
N VAL A 53 6.46 -12.26 -2.22
CA VAL A 53 5.25 -13.09 -2.21
C VAL A 53 5.35 -14.17 -3.31
N PRO A 54 6.19 -15.21 -3.10
CA PRO A 54 6.49 -16.21 -4.14
C PRO A 54 5.29 -16.99 -4.65
N ARG A 55 4.25 -17.22 -3.82
CA ARG A 55 3.00 -17.88 -4.22
C ARG A 55 2.34 -17.28 -5.45
N ILE A 56 2.49 -15.96 -5.61
CA ILE A 56 1.96 -15.20 -6.75
C ILE A 56 3.08 -14.57 -7.59
N SER A 57 4.33 -14.97 -7.38
CA SER A 57 5.51 -14.49 -8.10
C SER A 57 5.68 -12.97 -8.08
N GLN A 58 5.40 -12.31 -6.94
CA GLN A 58 5.48 -10.85 -6.81
C GLN A 58 6.51 -10.40 -5.78
N VAL A 59 7.11 -9.24 -6.06
CA VAL A 59 7.80 -8.41 -5.07
C VAL A 59 7.01 -7.12 -4.93
N GLN A 60 6.58 -6.79 -3.71
CA GLN A 60 5.83 -5.57 -3.42
C GLN A 60 6.74 -4.59 -2.70
N ILE A 61 6.92 -3.40 -3.28
CA ILE A 61 7.70 -2.31 -2.69
C ILE A 61 6.70 -1.28 -2.16
N MET A 62 6.75 -1.05 -0.85
CA MET A 62 5.85 -0.13 -0.16
C MET A 62 6.60 1.12 0.26
N PHE A 63 5.98 2.28 0.14
CA PHE A 63 6.58 3.57 0.51
C PHE A 63 5.82 4.26 1.64
N ARG A 64 6.55 5.00 2.47
CA ARG A 64 5.98 6.04 3.33
C ARG A 64 5.91 7.33 2.53
N ALA A 65 4.74 7.96 2.48
CA ALA A 65 4.50 9.17 1.70
C ALA A 65 3.67 10.20 2.48
N THR A 66 3.74 11.45 2.06
CA THR A 66 2.82 12.51 2.47
C THR A 66 1.83 12.81 1.36
N LEU A 67 0.56 12.97 1.72
CA LEU A 67 -0.48 13.44 0.83
C LEU A 67 -0.36 14.97 0.66
N GLU A 68 -0.35 15.45 -0.58
CA GLU A 68 -0.23 16.87 -0.94
C GLU A 68 -1.50 17.46 -1.57
N SER A 69 -2.48 16.61 -1.90
CA SER A 69 -3.78 16.99 -2.47
C SER A 69 -4.96 16.50 -1.63
N SER A 70 -6.19 16.81 -2.08
CA SER A 70 -7.37 16.03 -1.68
C SER A 70 -7.36 14.65 -2.36
N ILE A 71 -8.22 13.75 -1.87
CA ILE A 71 -8.45 12.44 -2.48
C ILE A 71 -9.81 12.39 -3.18
N ASN A 72 -9.92 11.57 -4.22
CA ASN A 72 -11.18 11.27 -4.89
C ASN A 72 -11.16 9.82 -5.42
N THR A 73 -12.32 9.27 -5.70
CA THR A 73 -12.44 7.89 -6.16
C THR A 73 -11.97 7.76 -7.61
N GLY A 74 -10.92 6.97 -7.83
CA GLY A 74 -10.48 6.54 -9.16
C GLY A 74 -11.36 5.43 -9.76
N PRO A 75 -11.17 5.07 -11.05
CA PRO A 75 -11.98 4.06 -11.73
C PRO A 75 -11.87 2.65 -11.10
N GLU A 76 -10.77 2.36 -10.41
CA GLU A 76 -10.53 1.07 -9.76
C GLU A 76 -10.95 1.03 -8.28
N SER A 77 -11.49 2.13 -7.77
CA SER A 77 -11.94 2.28 -6.39
C SER A 77 -13.47 2.41 -6.34
N LEU A 78 -14.12 1.71 -5.41
CA LEU A 78 -15.53 1.95 -5.06
C LEU A 78 -15.66 3.17 -4.17
N GLU A 79 -14.69 3.35 -3.28
CA GLU A 79 -14.60 4.49 -2.38
C GLU A 79 -13.13 4.68 -1.95
N VAL A 80 -12.80 5.90 -1.56
CA VAL A 80 -11.51 6.25 -0.97
C VAL A 80 -11.72 6.96 0.35
N GLY A 81 -10.83 6.72 1.31
CA GLY A 81 -10.98 7.26 2.65
C GLY A 81 -9.65 7.51 3.35
N MET A 82 -9.64 8.57 4.15
CA MET A 82 -8.62 8.82 5.17
C MET A 82 -9.11 8.25 6.50
N PHE A 83 -8.25 7.50 7.17
CA PHE A 83 -8.62 6.79 8.39
C PHE A 83 -7.67 7.16 9.52
N ASP A 84 -8.26 7.52 10.67
CA ASP A 84 -7.53 7.44 11.93
C ASP A 84 -7.12 6.00 12.21
N TRP A 85 -5.96 5.82 12.84
CA TRP A 85 -5.41 4.50 13.14
C TRP A 85 -6.40 3.54 13.84
N ARG A 86 -7.20 4.08 14.76
CA ARG A 86 -8.21 3.31 15.53
C ARG A 86 -9.41 2.88 14.69
N ASN A 87 -9.64 3.57 13.57
CA ASN A 87 -10.79 3.38 12.69
C ASN A 87 -10.42 2.63 11.41
N ILE A 88 -9.18 2.15 11.28
CA ILE A 88 -8.78 1.29 10.17
C ILE A 88 -9.68 0.03 10.20
N PRO A 89 -10.36 -0.33 9.10
CA PRO A 89 -11.23 -1.49 9.04
C PRO A 89 -10.39 -2.77 8.85
N TRP A 90 -9.67 -3.19 9.89
CA TRP A 90 -8.68 -4.27 9.85
C TRP A 90 -9.21 -5.59 9.29
N SER A 91 -10.45 -5.96 9.65
CA SER A 91 -11.10 -7.18 9.15
C SER A 91 -11.48 -7.13 7.68
N GLU A 92 -11.50 -5.94 7.08
CA GLU A 92 -11.87 -5.68 5.69
C GLU A 92 -10.65 -5.32 4.83
N LEU A 93 -9.43 -5.57 5.31
CA LEU A 93 -8.22 -5.40 4.48
C LEU A 93 -8.11 -6.53 3.45
N ALA A 94 -7.76 -6.16 2.22
CA ALA A 94 -7.77 -7.07 1.08
C ALA A 94 -6.69 -8.14 1.17
N PHE A 95 -5.48 -7.75 1.61
CA PHE A 95 -4.28 -8.59 1.58
C PHE A 95 -3.46 -8.51 2.88
N PRO A 96 -2.76 -9.60 3.28
CA PRO A 96 -1.88 -9.59 4.44
C PRO A 96 -0.77 -8.53 4.36
N THR A 97 -0.25 -8.25 3.17
CA THR A 97 0.83 -7.26 2.97
C THR A 97 0.39 -5.84 3.34
N VAL A 98 -0.90 -5.52 3.23
CA VAL A 98 -1.47 -4.25 3.69
C VAL A 98 -1.40 -4.15 5.21
N VAL A 99 -1.74 -5.23 5.93
CA VAL A 99 -1.62 -5.30 7.40
C VAL A 99 -0.17 -5.09 7.82
N TRP A 100 0.77 -5.73 7.11
CA TRP A 100 2.20 -5.60 7.41
C TRP A 100 2.69 -4.17 7.17
N ALA A 101 2.34 -3.57 6.03
CA ALA A 101 2.71 -2.19 5.71
C ALA A 101 2.17 -1.22 6.77
N LEU A 102 0.90 -1.32 7.16
CA LEU A 102 0.34 -0.47 8.20
C LEU A 102 1.08 -0.67 9.53
N THR A 103 1.32 -1.92 9.94
CA THR A 103 2.00 -2.24 11.21
C THR A 103 3.44 -1.72 11.23
N HIS A 104 4.19 -1.91 10.15
CA HIS A 104 5.54 -1.37 9.99
C HIS A 104 5.54 0.16 9.99
N TYR A 105 4.57 0.81 9.34
CA TYR A 105 4.40 2.26 9.42
C TYR A 105 4.15 2.71 10.86
N ALA A 106 3.28 2.05 11.62
CA ALA A 106 3.03 2.41 13.02
C ALA A 106 4.28 2.26 13.89
N ALA A 107 5.08 1.21 13.67
CA ALA A 107 6.33 0.98 14.38
C ALA A 107 7.35 2.11 14.13
N THR A 108 7.31 2.77 12.97
CA THR A 108 8.32 3.76 12.56
C THR A 108 7.79 5.17 12.36
N ARG A 109 6.51 5.45 12.60
CA ARG A 109 5.88 6.77 12.36
C ARG A 109 6.53 7.93 13.13
N HIS A 110 7.25 7.62 14.21
CA HIS A 110 7.95 8.59 15.06
C HIS A 110 9.44 8.75 14.68
N LEU A 111 9.94 7.94 13.73
CA LEU A 111 11.32 7.96 13.28
C LEU A 111 11.46 8.77 12.00
N ALA A 112 12.53 9.57 11.93
CA ALA A 112 12.88 10.31 10.71
C ALA A 112 13.30 9.34 9.58
N ALA A 113 14.14 8.35 9.90
CA ALA A 113 14.66 7.34 8.98
C ALA A 113 14.72 5.97 9.67
N PHE A 114 14.66 4.89 8.87
CA PHE A 114 14.77 3.50 9.33
C PHE A 114 15.19 2.59 8.16
N PRO A 115 15.78 1.42 8.41
CA PRO A 115 16.01 0.43 7.36
C PRO A 115 14.65 -0.11 6.85
N PRO A 116 14.47 -0.30 5.53
CA PRO A 116 13.25 -0.91 5.00
C PRO A 116 12.99 -2.29 5.59
N PHE A 117 11.73 -2.59 5.87
CA PHE A 117 11.32 -3.90 6.37
C PHE A 117 11.30 -4.95 5.27
N THR A 118 11.37 -6.22 5.69
CA THR A 118 11.10 -7.39 4.85
C THR A 118 9.82 -8.09 5.32
N ASN A 119 9.52 -9.27 4.77
CA ASN A 119 8.44 -10.13 5.26
C ASN A 119 8.52 -10.33 6.79
N PRO A 120 7.39 -10.20 7.53
CA PRO A 120 7.39 -10.50 8.95
C PRO A 120 7.69 -11.99 9.23
N PRO A 121 8.40 -12.31 10.32
CA PRO A 121 8.66 -13.71 10.71
C PRO A 121 7.36 -14.51 10.87
N GLY A 122 7.36 -15.79 10.49
CA GLY A 122 6.21 -16.69 10.66
C GLY A 122 5.11 -16.52 9.61
N THR A 123 5.35 -15.72 8.56
CA THR A 123 4.38 -15.48 7.48
C THR A 123 4.64 -16.34 6.24
N GLU A 124 5.53 -17.34 6.32
CA GLU A 124 5.97 -18.14 5.17
C GLU A 124 4.80 -18.90 4.52
N LYS A 125 3.80 -19.32 5.30
CA LYS A 125 2.59 -19.98 4.78
C LYS A 125 1.61 -19.04 4.08
N LEU A 126 1.70 -17.74 4.35
CA LEU A 126 0.87 -16.72 3.69
C LEU A 126 1.49 -16.29 2.35
N THR A 127 2.81 -16.44 2.21
CA THR A 127 3.56 -16.01 1.03
C THR A 127 4.02 -17.14 0.13
N ARG A 128 4.06 -18.39 0.60
CA ARG A 128 4.29 -19.60 -0.22
C ARG A 128 3.00 -20.23 -0.74
#